data_AF-A0A6L3MNQ7-F1
#
_entry.id   AF-A0A6L3MNQ7-F1
#
_cell.length_a   1.000
_cell.length_b   1.000
_cell.length_c   1.000
_cell.angle_alpha   90.00
_cell.angle_beta   90.00
_cell.angle_gamma   90.00
#
_symmetry.space_group_name_H-M   'P 1'
#
loop_
_entity.id
_entity.type
_entity.pdbx_description
1 polymer ?
#
loop_
_entity_poly.entity_id
_entity_poly.type
_entity_poly.pdbx_seq_one_letter_code
_entity_poly.pdbx_strand_id
1 'polypeptide(L)'
;MLEEKLKKIRAQIKFGRAVEATQALEALINDASTGELQLLLPVYVDVLMKRQRFREAEGAIERALLIGASDEAHSLHEKLEQCRRELGKIVQVANYDAPLFKQFIEGIPEIFRTGSRSAIEPNFTDVPRLEDVDRFAHDQNIGAPYYSWNAARTQAAKEVYSYRYSEKIDVSRFDNEFSAAIETMCREHLPESAMLYFDDVYGDLVEIARGLLVGVHPPLHHVMMSAYEAHLFPCGWVGNYPAGQLLVHRLW
;
A
#
# COMPACT_ATOMS: atom_id res chain seq x y z
N MET A 1 -37.53 -7.64 10.62
CA MET A 1 -36.63 -6.67 11.29
C MET A 1 -35.16 -7.06 11.18
N LEU A 2 -34.75 -8.28 11.57
CA LEU A 2 -33.35 -8.72 11.47
C LEU A 2 -32.81 -8.70 10.03
N GLU A 3 -33.60 -9.15 9.07
CA GLU A 3 -33.19 -9.23 7.66
C GLU A 3 -32.96 -7.84 7.01
N GLU A 4 -33.74 -6.83 7.40
CA GLU A 4 -33.51 -5.44 6.98
C GLU A 4 -32.21 -4.88 7.56
N LYS A 5 -31.92 -5.18 8.84
CA LYS A 5 -30.63 -4.82 9.46
C LYS A 5 -29.47 -5.50 8.75
N LEU A 6 -29.59 -6.79 8.43
CA LEU A 6 -28.59 -7.54 7.66
C LEU A 6 -28.40 -6.98 6.25
N LYS A 7 -29.47 -6.54 5.57
CA LYS A 7 -29.36 -5.89 4.26
C LYS A 7 -28.55 -4.59 4.33
N LYS A 8 -28.77 -3.77 5.37
CA LYS A 8 -27.98 -2.55 5.62
C LYS A 8 -26.52 -2.86 5.90
N ILE A 9 -26.25 -3.88 6.71
CA ILE A 9 -24.89 -4.33 7.04
C ILE A 9 -24.17 -4.85 5.79
N ARG A 10 -24.82 -5.71 4.99
CA ARG A 10 -24.26 -6.19 3.71
C ARG A 10 -23.95 -5.04 2.75
N ALA A 11 -24.79 -4.00 2.73
CA ALA A 11 -24.49 -2.79 1.96
C ALA A 11 -23.25 -2.06 2.51
N GLN A 12 -23.13 -1.87 3.83
CA GLN A 12 -21.92 -1.28 4.44
C GLN A 12 -20.66 -2.05 4.06
N ILE A 13 -20.71 -3.38 4.14
CA ILE A 13 -19.61 -4.28 3.72
C ILE A 13 -19.26 -4.08 2.24
N LYS A 14 -20.27 -4.01 1.37
CA LYS A 14 -20.08 -3.80 -0.08
C LYS A 14 -19.41 -2.46 -0.38
N PHE A 15 -19.71 -1.43 0.41
CA PHE A 15 -19.14 -0.08 0.27
C PHE A 15 -17.90 0.15 1.14
N GLY A 16 -17.21 -0.90 1.59
CA GLY A 16 -15.93 -0.78 2.32
C GLY A 16 -16.04 -0.27 3.76
N ARG A 17 -17.25 -0.07 4.29
CA ARG A 17 -17.52 0.35 5.68
C ARG A 17 -17.50 -0.84 6.64
N ALA A 18 -16.35 -1.52 6.66
CA ALA A 18 -16.18 -2.79 7.38
C ALA A 18 -16.17 -2.61 8.91
N VAL A 19 -15.68 -1.48 9.42
CA VAL A 19 -15.63 -1.19 10.85
C VAL A 19 -17.04 -1.00 11.41
N GLU A 20 -17.84 -0.17 10.76
CA GLU A 20 -19.23 0.09 11.16
C GLU A 20 -20.09 -1.16 11.00
N ALA A 21 -19.85 -1.96 9.95
CA ALA A 21 -20.48 -3.25 9.79
C ALA A 21 -20.12 -4.23 10.92
N THR A 22 -18.86 -4.22 11.38
CA THR A 22 -18.42 -5.05 12.51
C THR A 22 -19.16 -4.67 13.79
N GLN A 23 -19.16 -3.38 14.14
CA GLN A 23 -19.83 -2.88 15.37
C GLN A 23 -21.33 -3.18 15.36
N ALA A 24 -21.99 -2.99 14.20
CA ALA A 24 -23.40 -3.31 14.06
C ALA A 24 -23.69 -4.81 14.21
N LEU A 25 -22.80 -5.69 13.73
CA LEU A 25 -22.93 -7.14 13.88
C LEU A 25 -22.66 -7.59 15.32
N GLU A 26 -21.62 -7.05 15.97
CA GLU A 26 -21.29 -7.35 17.38
C GLU A 26 -22.47 -7.00 18.30
N ALA A 27 -23.10 -5.83 18.09
CA ALA A 27 -24.30 -5.42 18.83
C ALA A 27 -25.49 -6.38 18.61
N LEU A 28 -25.69 -6.88 17.39
CA LEU A 28 -26.75 -7.84 17.11
C LEU A 28 -26.47 -9.23 17.68
N ILE A 29 -25.21 -9.66 17.70
CA ILE A 29 -24.79 -10.99 18.17
C ILE A 29 -24.94 -11.12 19.69
N ASN A 30 -24.72 -10.04 20.44
CA ASN A 30 -24.76 -10.07 21.91
C ASN A 30 -26.15 -10.43 22.47
N ASP A 31 -27.22 -9.99 21.80
CA ASP A 31 -28.61 -10.21 22.24
C ASP A 31 -29.35 -11.27 21.40
N ALA A 32 -28.67 -11.93 20.47
CA ALA A 32 -29.29 -12.84 19.51
C ALA A 32 -29.61 -14.21 20.11
N SER A 33 -30.77 -14.74 19.73
CA SER A 33 -31.11 -16.15 19.94
C SER A 33 -30.26 -17.09 19.08
N THR A 34 -30.20 -18.38 19.41
CA THR A 34 -29.43 -19.38 18.64
C THR A 34 -29.81 -19.43 17.16
N GLY A 35 -31.10 -19.31 16.83
CA GLY A 35 -31.57 -19.28 15.44
C GLY A 35 -31.11 -18.03 14.68
N GLU A 36 -31.05 -16.87 15.35
CA GLU A 36 -30.54 -15.64 14.76
C GLU A 36 -29.01 -15.69 14.57
N LEU A 37 -28.30 -16.33 15.50
CA LEU A 37 -26.85 -16.52 15.41
C LEU A 37 -26.44 -17.37 14.20
N GLN A 38 -27.25 -18.35 13.79
CA GLN A 38 -27.01 -19.13 12.57
C GLN A 38 -26.97 -18.25 11.31
N LEU A 39 -27.69 -17.13 11.32
CA LEU A 39 -27.73 -16.16 10.20
C LEU A 39 -26.69 -15.04 10.35
N LEU A 40 -26.42 -14.62 11.58
CA LEU A 40 -25.53 -13.50 11.89
C LEU A 40 -24.05 -13.89 11.82
N LEU A 41 -23.67 -15.04 12.36
CA LEU A 41 -22.26 -15.45 12.46
C LEU A 41 -21.59 -15.61 11.08
N PRO A 42 -22.21 -16.22 10.05
CA PRO A 42 -21.58 -16.28 8.72
C PRO A 42 -21.28 -14.90 8.13
N VAL A 43 -22.19 -13.93 8.32
CA VAL A 43 -21.98 -12.55 7.87
C VAL A 43 -20.88 -11.87 8.69
N TYR A 44 -20.80 -12.16 9.98
CA TYR A 44 -19.75 -11.65 10.86
C TYR A 44 -18.37 -12.20 10.48
N VAL A 45 -18.28 -13.50 10.19
CA VAL A 45 -17.07 -14.14 9.65
C VAL A 45 -16.59 -13.43 8.40
N ASP A 46 -17.48 -13.15 7.45
CA ASP A 46 -17.11 -12.44 6.21
C ASP A 46 -16.48 -11.07 6.48
N VAL A 47 -17.01 -10.33 7.46
CA VAL A 47 -16.45 -9.03 7.84
C VAL A 47 -15.10 -9.18 8.53
N LEU A 48 -14.98 -10.12 9.46
CA LEU A 48 -13.73 -10.38 10.17
C LEU A 48 -12.62 -10.79 9.21
N MET A 49 -12.91 -11.70 8.27
CA MET A 49 -11.95 -12.13 7.26
C MET A 49 -11.54 -10.98 6.33
N LYS A 50 -12.49 -10.14 5.87
CA LYS A 50 -12.17 -8.92 5.10
C LYS A 50 -11.29 -7.94 5.86
N ARG A 51 -11.41 -7.90 7.19
CA ARG A 51 -10.58 -7.10 8.09
C ARG A 51 -9.31 -7.80 8.53
N GLN A 52 -9.01 -9.00 7.99
CA GLN A 52 -7.86 -9.83 8.36
C GLN A 52 -7.80 -10.18 9.86
N ARG A 53 -8.95 -10.18 10.56
CA ARG A 53 -9.07 -10.58 11.97
C ARG A 53 -9.22 -12.10 12.09
N PHE A 54 -8.25 -12.84 11.55
CA PHE A 54 -8.36 -14.30 11.33
C PHE A 54 -8.56 -15.12 12.60
N ARG A 55 -7.96 -14.72 13.74
CA ARG A 55 -8.16 -15.40 15.03
C ARG A 55 -9.60 -15.29 15.54
N GLU A 56 -10.21 -14.12 15.37
CA GLU A 56 -11.59 -13.91 15.76
C GLU A 56 -12.56 -14.57 14.78
N ALA A 57 -12.20 -14.56 13.49
CA ALA A 57 -12.96 -15.27 12.46
C ALA A 57 -12.97 -16.77 12.74
N GLU A 58 -11.82 -17.37 13.09
CA GLU A 58 -11.71 -18.79 13.49
C GLU A 58 -12.69 -19.13 14.62
N GLY A 59 -12.65 -18.39 15.73
CA GLY A 59 -13.58 -18.62 16.85
C GLY A 59 -15.06 -18.40 16.48
N ALA A 60 -15.36 -17.44 15.61
CA ALA A 60 -16.71 -17.20 15.11
C ALA A 60 -17.20 -18.34 14.20
N ILE A 61 -16.32 -18.91 13.36
CA ILE A 61 -16.62 -20.06 12.50
C ILE A 61 -16.89 -21.30 13.34
N GLU A 62 -16.04 -21.61 14.32
CA GLU A 62 -16.22 -22.74 15.22
C GLU A 62 -17.56 -22.65 15.98
N ARG A 63 -17.91 -21.45 16.47
CA ARG A 63 -19.21 -21.19 17.08
C ARG A 63 -20.36 -21.40 16.10
N ALA A 64 -20.24 -20.93 14.85
CA ALA A 64 -21.28 -21.07 13.83
C ALA A 64 -21.54 -22.54 13.49
N LEU A 65 -20.48 -23.33 13.30
CA LEU A 65 -20.58 -24.77 13.04
C LEU A 65 -21.22 -25.50 14.23
N LEU A 66 -20.83 -25.17 15.46
CA LEU A 66 -21.38 -25.79 16.68
C LEU A 66 -22.89 -25.58 16.83
N ILE A 67 -23.40 -24.39 16.48
CA ILE A 67 -24.82 -24.08 16.56
C ILE A 67 -25.62 -24.51 15.31
N GLY A 68 -24.99 -25.19 14.36
CA GLY A 68 -25.64 -25.74 13.17
C GLY A 68 -25.88 -24.74 12.04
N ALA A 69 -25.05 -23.71 11.90
CA ALA A 69 -25.07 -22.88 10.69
C ALA A 69 -24.71 -23.72 9.46
N SER A 70 -25.36 -23.44 8.32
CA SER A 70 -25.12 -24.19 7.08
C SER A 70 -23.71 -23.93 6.55
N ASP A 71 -22.88 -24.97 6.56
CA ASP A 71 -21.55 -24.93 5.97
C ASP A 71 -21.62 -24.79 4.44
N GLU A 72 -22.46 -25.58 3.77
CA GLU A 72 -22.63 -25.55 2.31
C GLU A 72 -23.02 -24.16 1.78
N ALA A 73 -23.85 -23.42 2.51
CA ALA A 73 -24.29 -22.09 2.10
C ALA A 73 -23.22 -21.00 2.28
N HIS A 74 -22.22 -21.23 3.13
CA HIS A 74 -21.31 -20.19 3.61
C HIS A 74 -19.82 -20.54 3.52
N SER A 75 -19.49 -21.76 3.08
CA SER A 75 -18.14 -22.32 2.99
C SER A 75 -17.34 -22.16 4.30
N LEU A 76 -17.95 -22.49 5.44
CA LEU A 76 -17.36 -22.24 6.76
C LEU A 76 -16.08 -23.07 6.97
N HIS A 77 -16.04 -24.34 6.59
CA HIS A 77 -14.82 -25.15 6.69
C HIS A 77 -13.69 -24.63 5.79
N GLU A 78 -13.99 -24.20 4.57
CA GLU A 78 -12.99 -23.60 3.68
C GLU A 78 -12.40 -22.31 4.28
N LYS A 79 -13.26 -21.47 4.86
CA LYS A 79 -12.87 -20.25 5.57
C LYS A 79 -12.08 -20.54 6.84
N LEU A 80 -12.39 -21.63 7.54
CA LEU A 80 -11.65 -22.07 8.72
C LEU A 80 -10.23 -22.48 8.33
N GLU A 81 -10.09 -23.28 7.27
CA GLU A 81 -8.79 -23.66 6.72
C GLU A 81 -8.01 -22.44 6.22
N GLN A 82 -8.67 -21.46 5.62
CA GLN A 82 -8.04 -20.18 5.29
C GLN A 82 -7.54 -19.46 6.54
N CYS A 83 -8.35 -19.33 7.59
CA CYS A 83 -7.93 -18.69 8.84
C CYS A 83 -6.72 -19.40 9.45
N ARG A 84 -6.73 -20.73 9.48
CA ARG A 84 -5.61 -21.54 9.98
C ARG A 84 -4.33 -21.34 9.18
N ARG A 85 -4.41 -21.33 7.84
CA ARG A 85 -3.27 -21.00 6.97
C ARG A 85 -2.72 -19.61 7.28
N GLU A 86 -3.58 -18.61 7.36
CA GLU A 86 -3.18 -17.23 7.64
C GLU A 86 -2.59 -17.07 9.06
N LEU A 87 -3.14 -17.75 10.06
CA LEU A 87 -2.62 -17.75 11.43
C LEU A 87 -1.29 -18.50 11.54
N GLY A 88 -1.12 -19.58 10.77
CA GLY A 88 0.09 -20.38 10.69
C GLY A 88 1.25 -19.73 9.94
N LYS A 89 1.01 -18.65 9.17
CA LYS A 89 2.10 -17.89 8.54
C LYS A 89 3.05 -17.35 9.62
N ILE A 90 4.32 -17.73 9.50
CA ILE A 90 5.43 -17.26 10.33
C ILE A 90 5.79 -15.83 9.89
N VAL A 91 6.01 -14.94 10.84
CA VAL A 91 6.51 -13.59 10.56
C VAL A 91 7.92 -13.73 9.99
N GLN A 92 8.14 -13.19 8.79
CA GLN A 92 9.44 -13.22 8.13
C GLN A 92 10.14 -11.88 8.35
N VAL A 93 11.35 -11.89 8.91
CA VAL A 93 12.14 -10.66 8.98
C VAL A 93 12.61 -10.31 7.58
N ALA A 94 12.45 -9.05 7.17
CA ALA A 94 12.92 -8.60 5.87
C ALA A 94 14.44 -8.80 5.71
N ASN A 95 14.87 -9.12 4.49
CA ASN A 95 16.29 -9.31 4.19
C ASN A 95 16.98 -7.96 3.92
N TYR A 96 17.46 -7.31 4.98
CA TYR A 96 18.23 -6.06 4.88
C TYR A 96 19.59 -6.22 4.18
N ASP A 97 20.02 -7.46 3.94
CA ASP A 97 21.26 -7.77 3.21
C ASP A 97 21.02 -8.04 1.72
N ALA A 98 19.79 -7.89 1.22
CA ALA A 98 19.48 -8.03 -0.19
C ALA A 98 20.34 -7.07 -1.04
N PRO A 99 21.06 -7.55 -2.06
CA PRO A 99 22.00 -6.72 -2.84
C PRO A 99 21.37 -5.46 -3.43
N LEU A 100 20.18 -5.58 -4.03
CA LEU A 100 19.47 -4.44 -4.65
C LEU A 100 19.07 -3.39 -3.61
N PHE A 101 18.60 -3.80 -2.45
CA PHE A 101 18.24 -2.89 -1.36
C PHE A 101 19.47 -2.13 -0.85
N LYS A 102 20.56 -2.85 -0.56
CA LYS A 102 21.82 -2.23 -0.11
C LYS A 102 22.38 -1.25 -1.13
N GLN A 103 22.47 -1.67 -2.38
CA GLN A 103 22.97 -0.83 -3.47
C GLN A 103 22.15 0.46 -3.61
N PHE A 104 20.82 0.37 -3.50
CA PHE A 104 19.96 1.55 -3.56
C PHE A 104 20.22 2.49 -2.38
N ILE A 105 20.21 1.99 -1.15
CA ILE A 105 20.43 2.81 0.06
C ILE A 105 21.80 3.50 0.02
N GLU A 106 22.87 2.77 -0.33
CA GLU A 106 24.23 3.30 -0.43
C GLU A 106 24.40 4.29 -1.60
N GLY A 107 23.56 4.17 -2.64
CA GLY A 107 23.55 5.03 -3.81
C GLY A 107 22.82 6.36 -3.63
N ILE A 108 22.00 6.53 -2.59
CA ILE A 108 21.19 7.76 -2.40
C ILE A 108 22.02 9.05 -2.42
N PRO A 109 23.18 9.15 -1.75
CA PRO A 109 24.02 10.34 -1.83
C PRO A 109 24.49 10.69 -3.25
N GLU A 110 24.67 9.69 -4.12
CA GLU A 110 25.10 9.90 -5.51
C GLU A 110 23.99 10.51 -6.36
N ILE A 111 22.71 10.19 -6.07
CA ILE A 111 21.55 10.74 -6.78
C ILE A 111 21.63 12.26 -6.85
N PHE A 112 22.06 12.91 -5.76
CA PHE A 112 22.11 14.37 -5.63
C PHE A 112 23.43 15.01 -6.01
N ARG A 113 24.47 14.23 -6.33
CA ARG A 113 25.71 14.83 -6.86
C ARG A 113 25.39 15.42 -8.21
N THR A 114 25.82 16.66 -8.44
CA THR A 114 25.74 17.32 -9.74
C THR A 114 26.43 16.47 -10.79
N GLY A 115 25.67 15.62 -11.46
CA GLY A 115 26.11 14.86 -12.61
C GLY A 115 26.32 15.80 -13.79
N SER A 116 27.23 15.42 -14.69
CA SER A 116 27.25 15.96 -16.05
C SER A 116 25.81 15.97 -16.60
N ARG A 117 25.46 16.97 -17.42
CA ARG A 117 24.17 17.03 -18.12
C ARG A 117 23.99 15.78 -18.98
N SER A 118 23.51 14.69 -18.40
CA SER A 118 23.10 13.51 -19.14
C SER A 118 21.86 13.87 -19.92
N ALA A 119 21.83 13.47 -21.19
CA ALA A 119 20.63 13.59 -22.00
C ALA A 119 19.49 12.86 -21.27
N ILE A 120 18.34 13.51 -21.15
CA ILE A 120 17.14 12.91 -20.59
C ILE A 120 16.81 11.68 -21.43
N GLU A 121 16.60 10.54 -20.78
CA GLU A 121 16.25 9.31 -21.47
C GLU A 121 14.98 9.52 -22.32
N PRO A 122 14.88 8.88 -23.51
CA PRO A 122 13.74 9.08 -24.42
C PRO A 122 12.38 8.66 -23.82
N ASN A 123 12.38 7.99 -22.67
CA ASN A 123 11.18 7.54 -21.97
C ASN A 123 10.66 8.56 -20.94
N PHE A 124 11.37 9.66 -20.70
CA PHE A 124 10.93 10.74 -19.84
C PHE A 124 10.50 11.97 -20.66
N THR A 125 9.55 12.73 -20.13
CA THR A 125 9.20 14.05 -20.66
C THR A 125 9.70 15.12 -19.70
N ASP A 126 10.57 16.00 -20.19
CA ASP A 126 11.11 17.12 -19.43
C ASP A 126 10.03 18.18 -19.14
N VAL A 127 9.99 18.66 -17.90
CA VAL A 127 9.18 19.80 -17.47
C VAL A 127 10.14 20.98 -17.31
N PRO A 128 10.22 21.93 -18.26
CA PRO A 128 11.32 22.89 -18.29
C PRO A 128 11.18 24.03 -17.27
N ARG A 129 9.98 24.25 -16.71
CA ARG A 129 9.69 25.38 -15.80
C ARG A 129 9.32 24.86 -14.41
N LEU A 130 9.96 25.41 -13.40
CA LEU A 130 9.70 25.06 -11.99
C LEU A 130 8.22 25.27 -11.60
N GLU A 131 7.58 26.34 -12.10
CA GLU A 131 6.15 26.60 -11.87
C GLU A 131 5.23 25.46 -12.36
N ASP A 132 5.63 24.77 -13.44
CA ASP A 132 4.88 23.62 -13.94
C ASP A 132 5.13 22.38 -13.06
N VAL A 133 6.29 22.27 -12.40
CA VAL A 133 6.61 21.19 -11.45
C VAL A 133 5.67 21.24 -10.26
N ASP A 134 5.46 22.42 -9.66
CA ASP A 134 4.53 22.59 -8.53
C ASP A 134 3.11 22.12 -8.90
N ARG A 135 2.64 22.55 -10.08
CA ARG A 135 1.33 22.13 -10.58
C ARG A 135 1.27 20.62 -10.81
N PHE A 136 2.33 20.01 -11.34
CA PHE A 136 2.28 18.59 -11.67
C PHE A 136 2.44 17.68 -10.45
N ALA A 137 3.34 18.03 -9.54
CA ALA A 137 3.62 17.27 -8.34
C ALA A 137 2.40 17.21 -7.40
N HIS A 138 1.57 18.27 -7.40
CA HIS A 138 0.43 18.39 -6.48
C HIS A 138 -0.94 18.22 -7.14
N ASP A 139 -1.16 18.80 -8.33
CA ASP A 139 -2.50 19.00 -8.91
C ASP A 139 -2.72 18.31 -10.27
N GLN A 140 -1.78 17.47 -10.72
CA GLN A 140 -1.93 16.85 -12.04
C GLN A 140 -3.09 15.85 -12.06
N ASN A 141 -4.15 16.15 -12.80
CA ASN A 141 -5.24 15.20 -13.07
C ASN A 141 -4.78 14.08 -14.02
N ILE A 142 -4.49 12.91 -13.45
CA ILE A 142 -4.22 11.70 -14.23
C ILE A 142 -5.56 11.07 -14.63
N GLY A 143 -5.59 10.32 -15.74
CA GLY A 143 -6.77 9.57 -16.17
C GLY A 143 -7.08 8.39 -15.25
N ALA A 144 -8.37 8.02 -15.17
CA ALA A 144 -8.86 6.91 -14.35
C ALA A 144 -8.05 5.61 -14.61
N PRO A 145 -7.77 4.79 -13.57
CA PRO A 145 -8.36 4.84 -12.22
C PRO A 145 -7.71 5.84 -11.26
N TYR A 146 -6.63 6.51 -11.67
CA TYR A 146 -5.93 7.49 -10.86
C TYR A 146 -6.53 8.87 -11.12
N TYR A 147 -6.71 9.66 -10.07
CA TYR A 147 -7.20 11.04 -10.22
C TYR A 147 -6.07 12.06 -10.10
N SER A 148 -4.92 11.66 -9.55
CA SER A 148 -3.75 12.54 -9.44
C SER A 148 -2.41 11.79 -9.43
N TRP A 149 -1.30 12.53 -9.60
CA TRP A 149 0.06 12.02 -9.38
C TRP A 149 0.21 11.37 -8.00
N ASN A 150 -0.29 12.03 -6.97
CA ASN A 150 -0.29 11.47 -5.62
C ASN A 150 -1.13 10.19 -5.52
N ALA A 151 -2.25 10.08 -6.25
CA ALA A 151 -3.04 8.85 -6.29
C ALA A 151 -2.28 7.69 -6.94
N ALA A 152 -1.47 7.96 -7.97
CA ALA A 152 -0.60 6.96 -8.60
C ALA A 152 0.48 6.48 -7.62
N ARG A 153 1.18 7.40 -6.96
CA ARG A 153 2.17 7.08 -5.91
C ARG A 153 1.55 6.28 -4.76
N THR A 154 0.39 6.72 -4.26
CA THR A 154 -0.34 6.03 -3.19
C THR A 154 -0.72 4.60 -3.57
N GLN A 155 -1.12 4.37 -4.82
CA GLN A 155 -1.46 3.02 -5.27
C GLN A 155 -0.22 2.12 -5.35
N ALA A 156 0.91 2.62 -5.85
CA ALA A 156 2.16 1.87 -5.89
C ALA A 156 2.64 1.49 -4.47
N ALA A 157 2.61 2.45 -3.54
CA ALA A 157 2.86 2.20 -2.11
C ALA A 157 1.90 1.14 -1.56
N LYS A 158 0.60 1.25 -1.86
CA LYS A 158 -0.42 0.28 -1.40
C LYS A 158 -0.15 -1.14 -1.88
N GLU A 159 0.39 -1.33 -3.09
CA GLU A 159 0.79 -2.66 -3.58
C GLU A 159 1.89 -3.27 -2.71
N VAL A 160 2.92 -2.49 -2.40
CA VAL A 160 4.02 -2.88 -1.48
C VAL A 160 3.48 -3.20 -0.08
N TYR A 161 2.67 -2.33 0.50
CA TYR A 161 2.06 -2.55 1.82
C TYR A 161 1.17 -3.78 1.84
N SER A 162 0.32 -3.97 0.84
CA SER A 162 -0.60 -5.11 0.77
C SER A 162 0.16 -6.42 0.77
N TYR A 163 1.24 -6.51 -0.01
CA TYR A 163 2.12 -7.68 -0.04
C TYR A 163 2.85 -7.90 1.28
N ARG A 164 3.46 -6.85 1.85
CA ARG A 164 4.13 -6.92 3.16
C ARG A 164 3.19 -7.49 4.23
N TYR A 165 1.95 -7.00 4.31
CA TYR A 165 0.98 -7.47 5.28
C TYR A 165 0.53 -8.91 5.00
N SER A 166 0.27 -9.27 3.73
CA SER A 166 -0.15 -10.63 3.38
C SER A 166 0.92 -11.67 3.67
N GLU A 167 2.19 -11.32 3.45
CA GLU A 167 3.34 -12.20 3.68
C GLU A 167 3.91 -12.09 5.11
N LYS A 168 3.30 -11.26 5.96
CA LYS A 168 3.76 -10.97 7.34
C LYS A 168 5.25 -10.63 7.41
N ILE A 169 5.70 -9.76 6.51
CA ILE A 169 7.09 -9.32 6.49
C ILE A 169 7.29 -8.22 7.54
N ASP A 170 8.16 -8.49 8.51
CA ASP A 170 8.59 -7.52 9.49
C ASP A 170 9.66 -6.59 8.91
N VAL A 171 9.30 -5.31 8.84
CA VAL A 171 10.14 -4.20 8.37
C VAL A 171 10.42 -3.19 9.49
N SER A 172 10.25 -3.57 10.76
CA SER A 172 10.42 -2.68 11.92
C SER A 172 11.76 -1.95 11.95
N ARG A 173 12.86 -2.64 11.59
CA ARG A 173 14.18 -2.01 11.45
C ARG A 173 14.23 -1.00 10.31
N PHE A 174 13.52 -1.22 9.20
CA PHE A 174 13.40 -0.21 8.14
C PHE A 174 12.73 1.08 8.65
N ASP A 175 11.61 0.93 9.35
CA ASP A 175 10.84 2.07 9.86
C ASP A 175 11.62 2.84 10.94
N ASN A 176 12.42 2.15 11.76
CA ASN A 176 13.16 2.77 12.87
C ASN A 176 14.55 3.30 12.48
N GLU A 177 15.27 2.65 11.56
CA GLU A 177 16.67 2.98 11.24
C GLU A 177 16.82 3.53 9.83
N PHE A 178 16.37 2.79 8.81
CA PHE A 178 16.64 3.15 7.42
C PHE A 178 15.84 4.37 6.98
N SER A 179 14.59 4.52 7.42
CA SER A 179 13.77 5.69 7.08
C SER A 179 14.40 6.99 7.60
N ALA A 180 14.96 6.96 8.82
CA ALA A 180 15.69 8.09 9.40
C ALA A 180 17.06 8.33 8.72
N ALA A 181 17.73 7.25 8.30
CA ALA A 181 18.97 7.36 7.54
C ALA A 181 18.74 8.00 6.16
N ILE A 182 17.69 7.58 5.44
CA ILE A 182 17.29 8.19 4.17
C ILE A 182 16.96 9.67 4.34
N GLU A 183 16.21 10.02 5.40
CA GLU A 183 15.90 11.41 5.72
C GLU A 183 17.19 12.24 5.91
N THR A 184 18.13 11.73 6.71
CA THR A 184 19.43 12.37 6.95
C THR A 184 20.20 12.55 5.64
N MET A 185 20.32 11.50 4.82
CA MET A 185 21.01 11.58 3.52
C MET A 185 20.36 12.61 2.60
N CYS A 186 19.03 12.70 2.55
CA CYS A 186 18.33 13.73 1.79
C CYS A 186 18.67 15.13 2.31
N ARG A 187 18.65 15.34 3.64
CA ARG A 187 18.95 16.66 4.24
C ARG A 187 20.38 17.11 3.99
N GLU A 188 21.33 16.17 3.98
CA GLU A 188 22.76 16.47 3.80
C GLU A 188 23.17 16.69 2.34
N HIS A 189 22.47 16.05 1.40
CA HIS A 189 22.89 16.01 -0.01
C HIS A 189 21.96 16.72 -0.99
N LEU A 190 20.67 16.89 -0.67
CA LEU A 190 19.74 17.62 -1.54
C LEU A 190 20.13 19.12 -1.57
N PRO A 191 20.28 19.74 -2.76
CA PRO A 191 20.66 21.15 -2.81
C PRO A 191 19.54 22.05 -2.30
N GLU A 192 19.93 23.22 -1.78
CA GLU A 192 19.00 24.21 -1.22
C GLU A 192 17.87 24.60 -2.20
N SER A 193 18.19 24.67 -3.50
CA SER A 193 17.21 24.94 -4.58
C SER A 193 16.11 23.89 -4.70
N ALA A 194 16.35 22.67 -4.24
CA ALA A 194 15.43 21.53 -4.33
C ALA A 194 14.70 21.24 -3.02
N MET A 195 15.04 21.94 -1.92
CA MET A 195 14.47 21.69 -0.59
C MET A 195 12.95 21.92 -0.51
N LEU A 196 12.37 22.68 -1.43
CA LEU A 196 10.91 22.83 -1.54
C LEU A 196 10.20 21.49 -1.75
N TYR A 197 10.85 20.53 -2.41
CA TYR A 197 10.32 19.20 -2.73
C TYR A 197 10.88 18.11 -1.81
N PHE A 198 11.45 18.48 -0.66
CA PHE A 198 12.09 17.55 0.26
C PHE A 198 11.16 16.38 0.64
N ASP A 199 9.92 16.67 1.01
CA ASP A 199 8.95 15.64 1.44
C ASP A 199 8.59 14.67 0.30
N ASP A 200 8.51 15.17 -0.94
CA ASP A 200 8.26 14.35 -2.12
C ASP A 200 9.46 13.44 -2.42
N VAL A 201 10.67 14.00 -2.46
CA VAL A 201 11.91 13.24 -2.70
C VAL A 201 12.12 12.19 -1.62
N TYR A 202 12.02 12.59 -0.36
CA TYR A 202 12.15 11.69 0.78
C TYR A 202 11.12 10.56 0.73
N GLY A 203 9.84 10.90 0.52
CA GLY A 203 8.75 9.93 0.44
C GLY A 203 8.94 8.93 -0.69
N ASP A 204 9.33 9.40 -1.88
CA ASP A 204 9.59 8.55 -3.02
C ASP A 204 10.74 7.56 -2.75
N LEU A 205 11.87 8.03 -2.22
CA LEU A 205 13.03 7.19 -1.91
C LEU A 205 12.71 6.15 -0.83
N VAL A 206 11.93 6.52 0.19
CA VAL A 206 11.45 5.58 1.22
C VAL A 206 10.57 4.50 0.61
N GLU A 207 9.61 4.85 -0.23
CA GLU A 207 8.68 3.88 -0.82
C GLU A 207 9.35 2.98 -1.87
N ILE A 208 10.32 3.49 -2.63
CA ILE A 208 11.18 2.69 -3.50
C ILE A 208 12.00 1.69 -2.66
N ALA A 209 12.70 2.17 -1.62
CA ALA A 209 13.51 1.32 -0.75
C ALA A 209 12.67 0.23 -0.06
N ARG A 210 11.46 0.58 0.39
CA ARG A 210 10.51 -0.37 0.98
C ARG A 210 10.09 -1.46 -0.01
N GLY A 211 9.79 -1.08 -1.26
CA GLY A 211 9.51 -2.02 -2.33
C GLY A 211 10.67 -2.99 -2.58
N LEU A 212 11.89 -2.45 -2.69
CA LEU A 212 13.10 -3.27 -2.83
C LEU A 212 13.28 -4.25 -1.67
N LEU A 213 13.04 -3.80 -0.44
CA LEU A 213 13.22 -4.59 0.77
C LEU A 213 12.25 -5.78 0.85
N VAL A 214 11.00 -5.59 0.43
CA VAL A 214 9.98 -6.67 0.46
C VAL A 214 9.94 -7.49 -0.84
N GLY A 215 10.76 -7.14 -1.83
CA GLY A 215 10.82 -7.82 -3.13
C GLY A 215 9.63 -7.53 -4.06
N VAL A 216 8.95 -6.39 -3.86
CA VAL A 216 7.84 -5.94 -4.71
C VAL A 216 8.21 -4.62 -5.36
N HIS A 217 8.24 -4.63 -6.69
CA HIS A 217 8.64 -3.48 -7.49
C HIS A 217 7.47 -3.04 -8.36
N PRO A 218 6.57 -2.16 -7.85
CA PRO A 218 5.53 -1.57 -8.68
C PRO A 218 6.16 -0.91 -9.91
N PRO A 219 5.53 -1.00 -11.10
CA PRO A 219 6.06 -0.37 -12.31
C PRO A 219 6.40 1.11 -12.14
N LEU A 220 5.59 1.83 -11.34
CA LEU A 220 5.83 3.23 -11.01
C LEU A 220 7.11 3.44 -10.19
N HIS A 221 7.35 2.65 -9.15
CA HIS A 221 8.57 2.75 -8.36
C HIS A 221 9.81 2.45 -9.20
N HIS A 222 9.71 1.50 -10.14
CA HIS A 222 10.81 1.17 -11.05
C HIS A 222 11.19 2.36 -11.94
N VAL A 223 10.21 3.00 -12.60
CA VAL A 223 10.50 4.14 -13.47
C VAL A 223 10.93 5.39 -12.69
N MET A 224 10.41 5.60 -11.47
CA MET A 224 10.87 6.68 -10.58
C MET A 224 12.31 6.44 -10.12
N MET A 225 12.67 5.21 -9.76
CA MET A 225 14.04 4.84 -9.39
C MET A 225 15.01 5.17 -10.53
N SER A 226 14.67 4.81 -11.77
CA SER A 226 15.49 5.15 -12.95
C SER A 226 15.61 6.66 -13.17
N ALA A 227 14.56 7.45 -12.88
CA ALA A 227 14.65 8.91 -12.95
C ALA A 227 15.63 9.46 -11.91
N TYR A 228 15.56 8.99 -10.66
CA TYR A 228 16.51 9.38 -9.62
C TYR A 228 17.95 8.96 -9.95
N GLU A 229 18.17 7.75 -10.45
CA GLU A 229 19.48 7.28 -10.95
C GLU A 229 20.03 8.14 -12.10
N ALA A 230 19.14 8.77 -12.88
CA ALA A 230 19.49 9.73 -13.94
C ALA A 230 19.64 11.19 -13.44
N HIS A 231 19.63 11.42 -12.13
CA HIS A 231 19.66 12.74 -11.48
C HIS A 231 18.46 13.62 -11.89
N LEU A 232 17.26 13.05 -11.90
CA LEU A 232 16.01 13.71 -12.26
C LEU A 232 14.96 13.52 -11.17
N PHE A 233 14.17 14.56 -10.92
CA PHE A 233 13.04 14.54 -10.00
C PHE A 233 11.75 14.13 -10.74
N PRO A 234 11.11 13.00 -10.39
CA PRO A 234 9.80 12.62 -10.92
C PRO A 234 8.70 13.52 -10.36
N CYS A 235 8.04 14.29 -11.23
CA CYS A 235 7.05 15.29 -10.81
C CYS A 235 5.65 15.07 -11.39
N GLY A 236 5.43 13.99 -12.14
CA GLY A 236 4.11 13.68 -12.68
C GLY A 236 4.13 12.64 -13.80
N TRP A 237 3.05 12.58 -14.56
CA TRP A 237 2.82 11.64 -15.65
C TRP A 237 2.05 12.28 -16.80
N VAL A 238 2.48 12.07 -18.04
CA VAL A 238 1.77 12.53 -19.25
C VAL A 238 1.26 11.37 -20.08
N GLY A 239 0.03 11.50 -20.58
CA GLY A 239 -0.65 10.44 -21.33
C GLY A 239 -1.34 9.41 -20.43
N ASN A 240 -1.84 8.33 -21.03
CA ASN A 240 -2.60 7.30 -20.33
C ASN A 240 -1.67 6.40 -19.53
N TYR A 241 -1.74 6.43 -18.20
CA TYR A 241 -1.01 5.48 -17.37
C TYR A 241 -1.54 4.04 -17.59
N PRO A 242 -0.68 2.99 -17.64
CA PRO A 242 0.78 3.01 -17.52
C PRO A 242 1.54 3.21 -18.85
N ALA A 243 0.84 3.41 -19.98
CA ALA A 243 1.45 3.52 -21.30
C ALA A 243 2.05 4.90 -21.65
N GLY A 244 1.78 5.91 -20.81
CA GLY A 244 2.31 7.27 -20.96
C GLY A 244 3.77 7.39 -20.54
N GLN A 245 4.20 8.61 -20.23
CA GLN A 245 5.58 8.92 -19.86
C GLN A 245 5.65 9.64 -18.52
N LEU A 246 6.71 9.37 -17.77
CA LEU A 246 7.01 10.06 -16.53
C LEU A 246 7.43 11.50 -16.85
N LEU A 247 6.82 12.46 -16.16
CA LEU A 247 7.27 13.85 -16.17
C LEU A 247 8.42 14.00 -15.18
N VAL A 248 9.49 14.64 -15.64
CA VAL A 248 10.70 14.82 -14.84
C VAL A 248 11.17 16.27 -14.88
N HIS A 249 11.85 16.70 -13.82
CA HIS A 249 12.53 17.98 -13.78
C HIS A 249 13.93 17.82 -13.22
N ARG A 250 14.85 18.68 -13.65
CA ARG A 250 16.20 18.73 -13.10
C ARG A 250 16.27 19.73 -11.95
N LEU A 251 16.15 19.23 -10.73
CA LEU A 251 16.29 20.01 -9.51
C LEU A 251 17.75 20.15 -9.04
N TRP A 252 18.65 19.27 -9.51
CA TRP A 252 20.07 19.20 -9.16
C TRP A 252 20.96 18.74 -10.33
#